data_AF-A0A7K3MXA2-F1
#
_entry.id   AF-A0A7K3MXA2-F1
#
_cell.length_a   1.000
_cell.length_b   1.000
_cell.length_c   1.000
_cell.angle_alpha   90.00
_cell.angle_beta   90.00
_cell.angle_gamma   90.00
#
_symmetry.space_group_name_H-M   'P 1'
#
loop_
_entity.id
_entity.type
_entity.pdbx_description
1 polymer ?
#
loop_
_entity_poly.entity_id
_entity_poly.type
_entity_poly.pdbx_seq_one_letter_code
_entity_poly.pdbx_strand_id
1 'polypeptide(L)'
;MKKIIFLIPLLTLMSCYNVEHNCKDFKTGKFKFEYKVDGVKKTTVFERKDSIEIETFEGKTDTSNIRWVSDCEYILQKIHPKNMEEKKAITMKILTTSKKTYTFEFGLVGSNKKQRGIVEKISK
;
A
#
# COMPACT_ATOMS: atom_id res chain seq x y z
N MET A 1 54.10 -34.09 -14.53
CA MET A 1 53.25 -33.38 -13.56
C MET A 1 52.74 -32.10 -14.20
N LYS A 2 51.42 -31.95 -14.43
CA LYS A 2 50.74 -30.66 -14.34
C LYS A 2 49.24 -30.89 -14.31
N LYS A 3 48.63 -30.46 -13.21
CA LYS A 3 47.21 -30.57 -12.89
C LYS A 3 46.45 -29.52 -13.70
N ILE A 4 45.35 -29.91 -14.33
CA ILE A 4 44.32 -28.97 -14.78
C ILE A 4 43.06 -29.33 -14.00
N ILE A 5 42.89 -28.66 -12.86
CA ILE A 5 41.64 -28.65 -12.11
C ILE A 5 40.72 -27.69 -12.85
N PHE A 6 39.73 -28.23 -13.55
CA PHE A 6 38.60 -27.45 -14.06
C PHE A 6 37.67 -27.14 -12.87
N LEU A 7 37.89 -25.98 -12.24
CA LEU A 7 36.96 -25.41 -11.26
C LEU A 7 35.94 -24.55 -12.04
N ILE A 8 34.84 -25.16 -12.46
CA ILE A 8 33.71 -24.42 -13.05
C ILE A 8 33.01 -23.64 -11.92
N PRO A 9 32.78 -22.32 -12.09
CA PRO A 9 32.25 -21.50 -11.01
C PRO A 9 30.74 -21.73 -10.86
N LEU A 10 30.36 -22.30 -9.72
CA LEU A 10 28.99 -22.39 -9.22
C LEU A 10 28.57 -21.03 -8.62
N LEU A 11 28.35 -20.01 -9.45
CA LEU A 11 28.05 -18.64 -8.99
C LEU A 11 26.79 -17.99 -9.60
N THR A 12 25.95 -18.72 -10.33
CA THR A 12 24.85 -18.11 -11.11
C THR A 12 23.44 -18.20 -10.49
N LEU A 13 23.29 -18.16 -9.16
CA LEU A 13 21.95 -18.21 -8.53
C LEU A 13 21.69 -17.14 -7.45
N MET A 14 22.42 -16.02 -7.44
CA MET A 14 22.02 -14.84 -6.67
C MET A 14 21.00 -14.01 -7.46
N SER A 15 19.78 -14.52 -7.64
CA SER A 15 18.67 -13.67 -8.09
C SER A 15 18.24 -12.79 -6.89
N CYS A 16 18.90 -11.64 -6.73
CA CYS A 16 18.40 -10.59 -5.86
C CYS A 16 17.11 -10.06 -6.48
N TYR A 17 15.96 -10.53 -5.98
CA TYR A 17 14.69 -9.86 -6.20
C TYR A 17 14.79 -8.46 -5.57
N ASN A 18 15.09 -7.45 -6.40
CA ASN A 18 15.03 -6.05 -6.00
C ASN A 18 13.55 -5.69 -5.79
N VAL A 19 13.08 -5.86 -4.55
CA VAL A 19 11.79 -5.33 -4.13
C VAL A 19 11.96 -3.83 -3.99
N GLU A 20 11.38 -3.09 -4.93
CA GLU A 20 11.39 -1.63 -4.88
C GLU A 20 10.60 -1.18 -3.64
N HIS A 21 11.16 -0.26 -2.87
CA HIS A 21 10.59 0.22 -1.61
C HIS A 21 10.57 1.76 -1.57
N ASN A 22 10.13 2.38 -2.66
CA ASN A 22 10.10 3.83 -2.82
C ASN A 22 8.71 4.41 -2.50
N CYS A 23 8.34 4.38 -1.22
CA CYS A 23 7.00 4.80 -0.77
C CYS A 23 6.72 6.31 -0.94
N LYS A 24 7.76 7.14 -1.07
CA LYS A 24 7.61 8.59 -1.28
C LYS A 24 6.79 8.90 -2.53
N ASP A 25 6.93 8.09 -3.58
CA ASP A 25 6.20 8.23 -4.84
C ASP A 25 4.70 7.98 -4.69
N PHE A 26 4.27 7.40 -3.56
CA PHE A 26 2.88 7.04 -3.25
C PHE A 26 2.25 7.91 -2.16
N LYS A 27 2.96 8.94 -1.67
CA LYS A 27 2.42 9.90 -0.71
C LYS A 27 1.33 10.80 -1.32
N THR A 28 1.43 11.07 -2.61
CA THR A 28 0.46 11.87 -3.36
C THR A 28 0.07 11.23 -4.68
N GLY A 29 -1.12 11.60 -5.14
CA GLY A 29 -1.66 11.21 -6.43
C GLY A 29 -3.01 10.52 -6.31
N LYS A 30 -3.48 10.00 -7.44
CA LYS A 30 -4.76 9.33 -7.54
C LYS A 30 -4.56 7.84 -7.70
N PHE A 31 -5.35 7.09 -6.95
CA PHE A 31 -5.18 5.67 -6.76
C PHE A 31 -6.49 4.94 -6.93
N LYS A 32 -6.38 3.67 -7.30
CA LYS A 32 -7.47 2.73 -7.44
C LYS A 32 -7.18 1.48 -6.63
N PHE A 33 -8.15 1.05 -5.85
CA PHE A 33 -8.12 -0.17 -5.08
C PHE A 33 -9.29 -1.06 -5.50
N GLU A 34 -9.01 -2.31 -5.85
CA GLU A 34 -10.03 -3.29 -6.20
C GLU A 34 -10.03 -4.43 -5.19
N TYR A 35 -11.21 -4.75 -4.65
CA TYR A 35 -11.39 -5.83 -3.70
C TYR A 35 -12.70 -6.58 -3.98
N LYS A 36 -12.80 -7.84 -3.55
CA LYS A 36 -14.01 -8.64 -3.70
C LYS A 36 -14.77 -8.68 -2.39
N VAL A 37 -16.05 -8.32 -2.43
CA VAL A 37 -17.02 -8.51 -1.34
C VAL A 37 -18.09 -9.45 -1.87
N ASP A 38 -18.27 -10.61 -1.23
CA ASP A 38 -19.26 -11.63 -1.63
C ASP A 38 -19.14 -12.04 -3.12
N GLY A 39 -17.91 -12.14 -3.62
CA GLY A 39 -17.63 -12.46 -5.03
C GLY A 39 -17.81 -11.30 -6.01
N VAL A 40 -18.40 -10.18 -5.59
CA VAL A 40 -18.57 -8.98 -6.40
C VAL A 40 -17.32 -8.11 -6.32
N LYS A 41 -16.75 -7.77 -7.47
CA LYS A 41 -15.61 -6.86 -7.57
C LYS A 41 -16.06 -5.44 -7.26
N LYS A 42 -15.54 -4.88 -6.17
CA LYS A 42 -15.73 -3.50 -5.74
C LYS A 42 -14.47 -2.71 -6.09
N THR A 43 -14.68 -1.46 -6.47
CA THR A 43 -13.62 -0.53 -6.82
C THR A 43 -13.77 0.72 -5.97
N THR A 44 -12.67 1.13 -5.35
CA THR A 44 -12.55 2.41 -4.67
C THR A 44 -11.52 3.26 -5.41
N VAL A 45 -11.81 4.55 -5.57
CA VAL A 45 -10.86 5.52 -6.08
C VAL A 45 -10.60 6.54 -4.99
N PHE A 46 -9.35 6.85 -4.72
CA PHE A 46 -8.99 7.85 -3.74
C PHE A 46 -7.84 8.73 -4.22
N GLU A 47 -7.80 9.96 -3.75
CA GLU A 47 -6.78 10.95 -4.07
C GLU A 47 -6.09 11.38 -2.76
N ARG A 48 -4.76 11.28 -2.72
CA ARG A 48 -3.97 11.78 -1.59
C ARG A 48 -3.34 13.12 -1.92
N LYS A 49 -3.63 14.10 -1.06
CA LYS A 49 -3.04 15.45 -1.09
C LYS A 49 -2.31 15.69 0.23
N ASP A 50 -1.18 15.00 0.39
CA ASP A 50 -0.26 15.09 1.54
C ASP A 50 -0.90 14.72 2.89
N SER A 51 -1.63 15.65 3.49
CA SER A 51 -2.28 15.52 4.80
C SER A 51 -3.74 15.06 4.73
N ILE A 52 -4.31 14.90 3.54
CA ILE A 52 -5.69 14.40 3.36
C ILE A 52 -5.80 13.32 2.29
N GLU A 53 -6.78 12.43 2.47
CA GLU A 53 -7.24 11.45 1.48
C GLU A 53 -8.71 11.69 1.17
N ILE A 54 -9.03 11.88 -0.10
CA ILE A 54 -10.42 12.00 -0.59
C ILE A 54 -10.77 10.68 -1.25
N GLU A 55 -11.63 9.89 -0.61
CA GLU A 55 -12.02 8.56 -1.06
C GLU A 55 -13.43 8.61 -1.67
N THR A 56 -13.64 7.92 -2.80
CA THR A 56 -14.97 7.70 -3.38
C THR A 56 -15.23 6.21 -3.52
N PHE A 57 -16.27 5.75 -2.82
CA PHE A 57 -16.74 4.37 -2.81
C PHE A 57 -18.25 4.33 -3.09
N GLU A 58 -18.66 3.59 -4.11
CA GLU A 58 -20.08 3.45 -4.50
C GLU A 58 -20.83 4.79 -4.65
N GLY A 59 -20.17 5.79 -5.24
CA GLY A 59 -20.73 7.13 -5.45
C GLY A 59 -20.78 8.02 -4.21
N LYS A 60 -20.33 7.53 -3.05
CA LYS A 60 -20.18 8.31 -1.83
C LYS A 60 -18.73 8.77 -1.69
N THR A 61 -18.54 10.07 -1.53
CA THR A 61 -17.23 10.67 -1.26
C THR A 61 -17.10 10.98 0.22
N ASP A 62 -15.96 10.63 0.80
CA ASP A 62 -15.58 10.97 2.16
C ASP A 62 -14.14 11.50 2.19
N THR A 63 -13.77 12.17 3.27
CA THR A 63 -12.44 12.74 3.45
C THR A 63 -11.86 12.31 4.78
N SER A 64 -10.61 11.87 4.74
CA SER A 64 -9.83 11.47 5.90
C SER A 64 -8.58 12.32 6.02
N ASN A 65 -8.17 12.62 7.25
CA ASN A 65 -6.84 13.14 7.54
C ASN A 65 -5.82 12.01 7.46
N ILE A 66 -4.66 12.30 6.88
CA ILE A 66 -3.47 11.46 6.88
C ILE A 66 -2.47 12.03 7.88
N ARG A 67 -1.98 11.17 8.77
CA ARG A 67 -0.78 11.43 9.57
C ARG A 67 0.31 10.42 9.24
N TRP A 68 1.35 10.86 8.55
CA TRP A 68 2.53 10.05 8.25
C TRP A 68 3.33 9.75 9.53
N VAL A 69 3.63 8.47 9.73
CA VAL A 69 4.50 7.96 10.80
C VAL A 69 5.90 7.70 10.24
N SER A 70 5.98 7.27 8.98
CA SER A 70 7.22 7.11 8.22
C SER A 70 6.95 7.38 6.73
N ASP A 71 7.91 7.12 5.85
CA ASP A 71 7.65 7.20 4.40
C ASP A 71 6.66 6.15 3.89
N CYS A 72 6.55 5.01 4.57
CA CYS A 72 5.72 3.88 4.15
C CYS A 72 4.54 3.61 5.09
N GLU A 73 4.41 4.34 6.19
CA GLU A 73 3.38 4.10 7.19
C GLU A 73 2.68 5.40 7.57
N TYR A 74 1.36 5.35 7.65
CA TYR A 74 0.52 6.48 8.01
C TYR A 74 -0.77 6.02 8.68
N ILE A 75 -1.44 6.97 9.31
CA ILE A 75 -2.72 6.75 9.99
C ILE A 75 -3.80 7.57 9.28
N LEU A 76 -4.89 6.90 8.94
CA LEU A 76 -6.10 7.49 8.39
C LEU A 76 -7.15 7.69 9.48
N GLN A 77 -7.77 8.86 9.48
CA GLN A 77 -8.86 9.22 10.38
C GLN A 77 -9.91 10.01 9.61
N LYS A 78 -11.16 9.52 9.57
CA LYS A 78 -12.28 10.25 8.94
C LYS A 78 -12.48 11.62 9.58
N ILE A 79 -12.65 12.64 8.76
CA ILE A 79 -12.90 14.02 9.22
C ILE A 79 -14.32 14.15 9.78
N HIS A 80 -15.30 13.50 9.15
CA HIS A 80 -16.72 13.56 9.53
C HIS A 80 -17.29 12.15 9.81
N PRO A 81 -16.86 11.47 10.88
CA PRO A 81 -17.36 10.13 11.20
C PRO A 81 -18.84 10.18 11.59
N LYS A 82 -19.65 9.27 11.05
CA LYS A 82 -21.09 9.20 11.34
C LYS A 82 -21.42 8.35 12.56
N ASN A 83 -20.49 7.51 13.00
CA ASN A 83 -20.66 6.61 14.14
C ASN A 83 -19.31 6.34 14.82
N MET A 84 -19.35 5.64 15.95
CA MET A 84 -18.16 5.33 16.75
C MET A 84 -17.19 4.37 16.07
N GLU A 85 -17.65 3.55 15.12
CA GLU A 85 -16.78 2.64 14.37
C GLU A 85 -15.93 3.42 13.36
N GLU A 86 -16.56 4.34 12.62
CA GLU A 86 -15.91 5.27 11.69
C GLU A 86 -14.93 6.23 12.37
N LYS A 87 -15.13 6.50 13.67
CA LYS A 87 -14.20 7.31 14.48
C LYS A 87 -12.89 6.58 14.75
N LYS A 88 -12.79 5.26 14.57
CA LYS A 88 -11.55 4.53 14.85
C LYS A 88 -10.53 4.79 13.73
N ALA A 89 -9.31 5.15 14.13
CA ALA A 89 -8.20 5.36 13.21
C ALA A 89 -7.71 4.03 12.60
N ILE A 90 -7.31 4.07 11.34
CA ILE A 90 -6.76 2.93 10.60
C ILE A 90 -5.28 3.18 10.35
N THR A 91 -4.42 2.25 10.76
CA THR A 91 -3.02 2.23 10.35
C THR A 91 -2.90 1.63 8.96
N MET A 92 -2.16 2.29 8.08
CA MET A 92 -1.85 1.86 6.73
C MET A 92 -0.34 1.73 6.59
N LYS A 93 0.15 0.61 6.06
CA LYS A 93 1.58 0.38 5.84
C LYS A 93 1.84 -0.22 4.47
N ILE A 94 2.60 0.49 3.65
CA ILE A 94 3.11 0.03 2.36
C ILE A 94 4.22 -1.00 2.63
N LEU A 95 4.08 -2.18 2.05
CA LEU A 95 5.00 -3.31 2.22
C LEU A 95 5.98 -3.45 1.06
N THR A 96 5.47 -3.26 -0.16
CA THR A 96 6.26 -3.36 -1.39
C THR A 96 5.72 -2.37 -2.42
N THR A 97 6.60 -1.85 -3.26
CA THR A 97 6.24 -0.96 -4.36
C THR A 97 6.69 -1.53 -5.70
N SER A 98 6.08 -1.06 -6.77
CA SER A 98 6.45 -1.26 -8.16
C SER A 98 6.10 0.01 -8.94
N LYS A 99 6.44 0.09 -10.23
CA LYS A 99 6.30 1.29 -11.07
C LYS A 99 4.96 2.03 -10.94
N LYS A 100 3.84 1.30 -10.80
CA LYS A 100 2.49 1.88 -10.65
C LYS A 100 1.68 1.26 -9.54
N THR A 101 2.23 0.34 -8.78
CA THR A 101 1.45 -0.41 -7.78
C THR A 101 2.17 -0.48 -6.46
N TYR A 102 1.42 -0.68 -5.39
CA TYR A 102 2.01 -1.05 -4.11
C TYR A 102 1.13 -2.04 -3.38
N THR A 103 1.77 -2.96 -2.66
CA THR A 103 1.08 -3.83 -1.70
C THR A 103 1.11 -3.16 -0.35
N PHE A 104 -0.02 -3.16 0.35
CA PHE A 104 -0.12 -2.59 1.69
C PHE A 104 -0.82 -3.54 2.64
N GLU A 105 -0.60 -3.30 3.92
CA GLU A 105 -1.41 -3.82 5.00
C GLU A 105 -2.13 -2.69 5.73
N PHE A 106 -3.30 -3.00 6.27
CA PHE A 106 -4.09 -2.05 7.03
C PHE A 106 -4.85 -2.72 8.18
N GLY A 107 -5.22 -1.91 9.17
CA GLY A 107 -6.10 -2.35 10.25
C GLY A 107 -6.20 -1.28 11.34
N LEU A 108 -7.13 -1.48 12.28
CA LEU A 108 -7.34 -0.53 13.37
C LEU A 108 -6.05 -0.28 14.16
N VAL A 109 -5.82 0.96 14.55
CA VAL A 109 -4.72 1.32 15.45
C VAL A 109 -4.84 0.49 16.74
N GLY A 110 -3.73 -0.14 17.16
CA GLY A 110 -3.69 -1.01 18.34
C GLY A 110 -4.27 -2.43 18.15
N SER A 111 -4.84 -2.75 16.99
CA SER A 111 -5.32 -4.11 16.69
C SER A 111 -4.26 -4.96 15.99
N ASN A 112 -4.17 -6.22 16.39
CA ASN A 112 -3.34 -7.25 15.73
C ASN A 112 -3.99 -7.83 14.46
N LYS A 113 -5.28 -7.58 14.22
CA LYS A 113 -5.97 -8.02 13.00
C LYS A 113 -5.66 -7.05 11.86
N LYS A 114 -4.83 -7.51 10.91
CA LYS A 114 -4.45 -6.75 9.72
C LYS A 114 -4.94 -7.45 8.46
N GLN A 115 -5.28 -6.66 7.44
CA GLN A 115 -5.66 -7.11 6.11
C GLN A 115 -4.67 -6.56 5.08
N ARG A 116 -4.60 -7.17 3.90
CA ARG A 116 -3.70 -6.76 2.82
C ARG A 116 -4.43 -6.46 1.53
N GLY A 117 -3.87 -5.58 0.74
CA GLY A 117 -4.41 -5.19 -0.56
C GLY A 117 -3.33 -4.70 -1.51
N ILE A 118 -3.72 -4.51 -2.77
CA ILE A 118 -2.87 -3.95 -3.82
C ILE A 118 -3.55 -2.72 -4.38
N VAL A 119 -2.84 -1.60 -4.40
CA VAL A 119 -3.29 -0.34 -4.99
C VAL A 119 -2.56 -0.11 -6.29
N GLU A 120 -3.27 0.46 -7.26
CA GLU A 120 -2.72 0.97 -8.51
C GLU A 120 -2.78 2.50 -8.53
N LYS A 121 -1.67 3.15 -8.90
CA LYS A 121 -1.57 4.59 -9.16
C LYS A 121 -2.07 4.88 -10.58
N ILE A 122 -3.15 5.64 -10.67
CA ILE A 122 -3.81 5.97 -11.94
C ILE A 122 -3.43 7.36 -12.47
N SER A 123 -3.05 8.30 -11.60
CA SER A 123 -2.47 9.59 -11.99
C SER A 123 -1.53 10.15 -10.92
N LYS A 124 -0.68 11.11 -11.32
CA LYS A 124 0.01 12.01 -10.39
C LYS A 124 -0.98 12.97 -9.74
#